data_AF-A0A821N9P6-F1
#
_entry.id   AF-A0A821N9P6-F1
#
_cell.length_a   1.000
_cell.length_b   1.000
_cell.length_c   1.000
_cell.angle_alpha   90.00
_cell.angle_beta   90.00
_cell.angle_gamma   90.00
#
_symmetry.space_group_name_H-M   'P 1'
#
loop_
_entity.id
_entity.type
_entity.pdbx_description
1 polymer ?
#
loop_
_entity_poly.entity_id
_entity_poly.type
_entity_poly.pdbx_seq_one_letter_code
_entity_poly.pdbx_strand_id
1 'polypeptide(L)'
;MLHDFGGNNFLFGSLVNVTNGPQAARTFSGDYMIGVGITMEGINQNEIMYEFALEQSWRSPLNDTELNDWLVGFVLRRYTGDHPVPGTALYAWQLLGNSVYQKNLYGDRSIMLSRPRLNREKDINFDLKSLFSAWELLVDASNELDTDFFRYGLVDITKEVLQYKFLSTYMQFMSAFNRSDLYGVGFVIVAYPEEG
;
A
#
# COMPACT_ATOMS: atom_id res chain seq x y z
N MET A 1 10.70 -0.80 -14.60
CA MET A 1 9.49 -0.97 -13.78
C MET A 1 8.47 0.06 -14.21
N LEU A 2 7.33 -0.40 -14.74
CA LEU A 2 6.21 0.45 -15.12
C LEU A 2 5.46 0.95 -13.87
N HIS A 3 5.11 0.04 -12.95
CA HIS A 3 4.42 0.33 -11.69
C HIS A 3 3.05 1.00 -11.85
N ASP A 4 3.00 2.30 -12.13
CA ASP A 4 1.77 3.07 -12.15
C ASP A 4 1.21 3.29 -13.56
N PHE A 5 -0.12 3.32 -13.63
CA PHE A 5 -0.92 3.60 -14.81
C PHE A 5 -1.93 4.70 -14.46
N GLY A 6 -1.99 5.77 -15.25
CA GLY A 6 -2.95 6.86 -15.10
C GLY A 6 -2.82 7.70 -13.82
N GLY A 7 -1.73 7.58 -13.05
CA GLY A 7 -1.55 8.34 -11.81
C GLY A 7 -2.53 7.92 -10.72
N ASN A 8 -2.72 6.62 -10.53
CA ASN A 8 -3.63 6.10 -9.49
C ASN A 8 -2.93 6.11 -8.13
N ASN A 9 -3.58 6.70 -7.12
CA ASN A 9 -2.96 6.93 -5.81
C ASN A 9 -3.25 5.83 -4.77
N PHE A 10 -3.42 4.57 -5.20
CA PHE A 10 -3.59 3.43 -4.29
C PHE A 10 -2.24 2.95 -3.79
N LEU A 11 -2.21 2.32 -2.63
CA LEU A 11 -1.01 1.60 -2.19
C LEU A 11 -0.90 0.27 -2.94
N PHE A 12 0.21 0.06 -3.63
CA PHE A 12 0.52 -1.22 -4.28
C PHE A 12 1.99 -1.31 -4.69
N GLY A 13 2.41 -2.52 -5.01
CA GLY A 13 3.72 -2.82 -5.54
C GLY A 13 4.13 -4.24 -5.20
N SER A 14 5.22 -4.72 -5.80
CA SER A 14 5.80 -6.03 -5.46
C SER A 14 7.29 -5.87 -5.21
N LEU A 15 7.66 -5.72 -3.93
CA LEU A 15 9.06 -5.62 -3.51
C LEU A 15 9.82 -6.90 -3.92
N VAL A 16 9.20 -8.08 -3.79
CA VAL A 16 9.80 -9.35 -4.21
C VAL A 16 10.10 -9.38 -5.72
N ASN A 17 9.22 -8.84 -6.56
CA ASN A 17 9.52 -8.79 -8.00
C ASN A 17 10.56 -7.73 -8.34
N VAL A 18 10.55 -6.60 -7.63
CA VAL A 18 11.54 -5.54 -7.85
C VAL A 18 12.94 -6.01 -7.45
N THR A 19 13.09 -6.69 -6.31
CA THR A 19 14.40 -7.17 -5.83
C THR A 19 14.98 -8.26 -6.74
N ASN A 20 14.15 -9.20 -7.21
CA ASN A 20 14.63 -10.35 -7.98
C ASN A 20 14.69 -10.10 -9.49
N GLY A 21 13.80 -9.26 -10.02
CA GLY A 21 13.58 -9.08 -11.45
C GLY A 21 14.84 -8.67 -12.24
N PRO A 22 15.56 -7.61 -11.82
CA PRO A 22 16.77 -7.17 -12.51
C PRO A 22 17.84 -8.25 -12.64
N GLN A 23 18.15 -8.98 -11.56
CA GLN A 23 19.19 -10.02 -11.59
C GLN A 23 18.75 -11.21 -12.45
N ALA A 24 17.49 -11.63 -12.34
CA ALA A 24 16.92 -12.69 -13.16
C ALA A 24 16.99 -12.32 -14.66
N ALA A 25 16.61 -11.08 -15.01
CA ALA A 25 16.67 -10.58 -16.38
C ALA A 25 18.11 -10.49 -16.89
N ARG A 26 19.06 -10.01 -16.09
CA ARG A 26 20.48 -9.95 -16.47
C ARG A 26 21.03 -11.35 -16.74
N THR A 27 20.75 -12.30 -15.84
CA THR A 27 21.18 -13.71 -15.98
C THR A 27 20.60 -14.33 -17.25
N PHE A 28 19.31 -14.12 -17.53
CA PHE A 28 18.64 -14.63 -18.72
C PHE A 28 19.19 -14.00 -20.02
N SER A 29 19.42 -12.69 -20.01
CA SER A 29 19.85 -11.93 -21.19
C SER A 29 21.34 -12.07 -21.53
N GLY A 30 22.15 -12.66 -20.64
CA GLY A 30 23.60 -12.62 -20.74
C GLY A 30 24.11 -11.17 -20.81
N ASP A 31 24.70 -10.79 -21.93
CA ASP A 31 25.29 -9.46 -22.12
C ASP A 31 24.34 -8.42 -22.74
N TYR A 32 23.12 -8.80 -23.13
CA TYR A 32 22.21 -7.90 -23.86
C TYR A 32 21.46 -6.90 -22.96
N MET A 33 21.26 -7.20 -21.68
CA MET A 33 20.64 -6.23 -20.76
C MET A 33 21.67 -5.20 -20.29
N ILE A 34 21.57 -3.97 -20.79
CA ILE A 34 22.50 -2.88 -20.49
C ILE A 34 22.03 -1.94 -19.37
N GLY A 35 20.85 -2.18 -18.77
CA GLY A 35 20.35 -1.34 -17.69
C GLY A 35 18.95 -1.70 -17.22
N VAL A 36 18.50 -0.94 -16.22
CA VAL A 36 17.15 -0.93 -15.66
C VAL A 36 16.63 0.51 -15.66
N GLY A 37 15.32 0.67 -15.54
CA GLY A 37 14.70 1.99 -15.46
C GLY A 37 13.31 1.94 -14.88
N ILE A 38 12.76 3.11 -14.58
CA ILE A 38 11.38 3.33 -14.11
C ILE A 38 10.62 4.10 -15.20
N THR A 39 9.37 3.72 -15.49
CA THR A 39 8.60 4.23 -16.63
C THR A 39 7.12 4.42 -16.29
N MET A 40 6.83 4.87 -15.07
CA MET A 40 5.48 5.11 -14.56
C MET A 40 4.73 6.20 -15.34
N GLU A 41 3.41 6.07 -15.45
CA GLU A 41 2.56 7.11 -16.05
C GLU A 41 2.38 8.33 -15.11
N GLY A 42 2.37 8.13 -13.78
CA GLY A 42 2.33 9.18 -12.76
C GLY A 42 3.36 9.02 -11.63
N ILE A 43 3.80 10.13 -11.02
CA ILE A 43 5.02 10.18 -10.16
C ILE A 43 4.83 10.57 -8.68
N ASN A 44 3.61 10.75 -8.18
CA ASN A 44 3.37 11.22 -6.80
C ASN A 44 2.65 10.15 -5.95
N GLN A 45 3.10 8.91 -5.99
CA GLN A 45 2.56 7.80 -5.20
C GLN A 45 3.61 6.70 -4.99
N ASN A 46 3.45 5.88 -3.95
CA ASN A 46 4.27 4.70 -3.67
C ASN A 46 5.80 4.93 -3.77
N GLU A 47 6.32 6.01 -3.17
CA GLU A 47 7.73 6.41 -3.33
C GLU A 47 8.70 5.30 -2.92
N ILE A 48 8.31 4.48 -1.95
CA ILE A 48 9.05 3.30 -1.52
C ILE A 48 9.41 2.37 -2.68
N MET A 49 8.50 2.17 -3.63
CA MET A 49 8.71 1.29 -4.78
C MET A 49 9.76 1.87 -5.73
N TYR A 50 9.79 3.19 -5.87
CA TYR A 50 10.72 3.89 -6.75
C TYR A 50 12.12 3.99 -6.17
N GLU A 51 12.22 4.32 -4.88
CA GLU A 51 13.49 4.26 -4.16
C GLU A 51 14.06 2.84 -4.23
N PHE A 52 13.24 1.83 -3.93
CA PHE A 52 13.68 0.45 -3.96
C PHE A 52 14.14 0.00 -5.35
N ALA A 53 13.38 0.33 -6.40
CA ALA A 53 13.71 -0.04 -7.78
C ALA A 53 15.00 0.61 -8.29
N LEU A 54 15.25 1.87 -7.93
CA LEU A 54 16.49 2.56 -8.31
C LEU A 54 17.70 1.96 -7.60
N GLU A 55 17.54 1.53 -6.35
CA GLU A 55 18.61 0.92 -5.55
C GLU A 55 19.02 -0.47 -6.07
N GLN A 56 18.12 -1.23 -6.72
CA GLN A 56 18.41 -2.57 -7.23
C GLN A 56 19.51 -2.60 -8.31
N SER A 57 19.81 -1.46 -8.95
CA SER A 57 20.91 -1.37 -9.92
C SER A 57 22.29 -1.60 -9.28
N TRP A 58 22.38 -1.43 -7.96
CA TRP A 58 23.63 -1.41 -7.20
C TRP A 58 23.71 -2.52 -6.14
N ARG A 59 22.72 -3.41 -6.09
CA ARG A 59 22.58 -4.42 -5.03
C ARG A 59 22.26 -5.80 -5.60
N SER A 60 22.66 -6.83 -4.87
CA SER A 60 22.14 -8.18 -5.06
C SER A 60 20.70 -8.27 -4.53
N PRO A 61 19.87 -9.19 -5.04
CA PRO A 61 18.52 -9.39 -4.51
C PRO A 61 18.53 -9.72 -3.03
N LEU A 62 17.63 -9.07 -2.31
CA LEU A 62 17.41 -9.25 -0.88
C LEU A 62 16.49 -10.44 -0.61
N ASN A 63 16.81 -11.22 0.41
CA ASN A 63 15.88 -12.16 1.03
C ASN A 63 14.89 -11.45 1.97
N ASP A 64 13.92 -12.19 2.53
CA ASP A 64 12.86 -11.60 3.37
C ASP A 64 13.39 -10.86 4.62
N THR A 65 14.44 -11.37 5.26
CA THR A 65 15.06 -10.71 6.43
C THR A 65 15.74 -9.41 6.00
N GLU A 66 16.54 -9.46 4.94
CA GLU A 66 17.23 -8.29 4.39
C GLU A 66 16.26 -7.23 3.87
N LEU A 67 15.12 -7.66 3.31
CA LEU A 67 14.06 -6.75 2.89
C LEU A 67 13.44 -6.03 4.09
N ASN A 68 13.19 -6.74 5.18
CA ASN A 68 12.68 -6.15 6.42
C ASN A 68 13.68 -5.14 7.03
N ASP A 69 14.99 -5.43 6.96
CA ASP A 69 16.04 -4.49 7.37
C ASP A 69 16.09 -3.25 6.45
N TRP A 70 15.92 -3.46 5.14
CA TRP A 70 15.86 -2.36 4.17
C TRP A 70 14.65 -1.45 4.44
N LEU A 71 13.48 -2.03 4.77
CA LEU A 71 12.28 -1.27 5.14
C LEU A 71 12.53 -0.41 6.39
N VAL A 72 13.18 -0.96 7.42
CA VAL A 72 13.58 -0.19 8.60
C VAL A 72 14.49 0.98 8.19
N GLY A 73 15.50 0.72 7.36
CA GLY A 73 16.40 1.75 6.85
C GLY A 73 15.68 2.84 6.05
N PHE A 74 14.70 2.48 5.22
CA PHE A 74 13.87 3.41 4.46
C PHE A 74 13.11 4.36 5.40
N VAL A 75 12.42 3.82 6.41
CA VAL A 75 11.65 4.63 7.36
C VAL A 75 12.55 5.56 8.16
N LEU A 76 13.70 5.06 8.63
CA LEU A 76 14.68 5.87 9.34
C LEU A 76 15.12 7.05 8.47
N ARG A 77 15.53 6.83 7.22
CA ARG A 77 15.93 7.94 6.33
C ARG A 77 14.80 8.91 6.04
N ARG A 78 13.57 8.42 5.92
CA ARG A 78 12.41 9.23 5.51
C ARG A 78 11.82 10.08 6.64
N TYR A 79 11.77 9.55 7.86
CA TYR A 79 11.09 10.21 8.99
C TYR A 79 12.02 10.74 10.06
N THR A 80 13.35 10.56 9.93
CA THR A 80 14.28 11.21 10.84
C THR A 80 14.07 12.72 10.80
N GLY A 81 13.83 13.29 11.98
CA GLY A 81 13.75 14.73 12.21
C GLY A 81 14.40 15.06 13.55
N ASP A 82 13.81 16.00 14.27
CA ASP A 82 14.29 16.41 15.61
C ASP A 82 14.05 15.32 16.68
N HIS A 83 13.25 14.30 16.36
CA HIS A 83 12.89 13.20 17.24
C HIS A 83 13.27 11.84 16.64
N PRO A 84 13.59 10.84 17.49
CA PRO A 84 13.83 9.48 17.03
C PRO A 84 12.56 8.88 16.43
N VAL A 85 12.72 8.03 15.42
CA VAL A 85 11.61 7.29 14.82
C VAL A 85 11.11 6.21 15.79
N PRO A 86 9.84 6.23 16.21
CA PRO A 86 9.26 5.21 17.09
C PRO A 86 9.29 3.82 16.47
N GLY A 87 9.47 2.80 17.31
CA GLY A 87 9.45 1.40 16.88
C GLY A 87 8.13 0.98 16.23
N THR A 88 7.01 1.62 16.60
CA THR A 88 5.69 1.41 15.99
C THR A 88 5.68 1.78 14.50
N ALA A 89 6.30 2.91 14.13
CA ALA A 89 6.42 3.32 12.73
C ALA A 89 7.30 2.36 11.92
N LEU A 90 8.42 1.90 12.50
CA LEU A 90 9.29 0.92 11.86
C LEU A 90 8.55 -0.40 11.58
N TYR A 91 7.85 -0.93 12.59
CA TYR A 91 7.11 -2.18 12.47
C TYR A 91 5.91 -2.06 11.51
N ALA A 92 5.22 -0.92 11.51
CA ALA A 92 4.12 -0.66 10.57
C ALA A 92 4.57 -0.78 9.11
N TRP A 93 5.72 -0.23 8.74
CA TRP A 93 6.24 -0.34 7.38
C TRP A 93 6.71 -1.75 7.00
N GLN A 94 7.16 -2.56 7.97
CA GLN A 94 7.38 -3.99 7.74
C GLN A 94 6.05 -4.70 7.45
N LEU A 95 4.98 -4.39 8.18
CA LEU A 95 3.64 -4.95 7.89
C LEU A 95 3.15 -4.56 6.49
N LEU A 96 3.30 -3.29 6.09
CA LEU A 96 2.94 -2.82 4.74
C LEU A 96 3.79 -3.50 3.66
N GLY A 97 5.10 -3.57 3.90
CA GLY A 97 6.08 -4.23 3.03
C GLY A 97 5.75 -5.71 2.77
N ASN A 98 5.25 -6.41 3.80
CA ASN A 98 4.87 -7.81 3.74
C ASN A 98 3.38 -8.03 3.36
N SER A 99 2.63 -6.96 3.06
CA SER A 99 1.22 -7.05 2.68
C SER A 99 0.94 -6.31 1.37
N VAL A 100 0.55 -5.03 1.43
CA VAL A 100 0.12 -4.24 0.26
C VAL A 100 1.24 -4.05 -0.78
N TYR A 101 2.50 -4.12 -0.36
CA TYR A 101 3.67 -4.06 -1.24
C TYR A 101 4.23 -5.44 -1.65
N GLN A 102 3.48 -6.52 -1.43
CA GLN A 102 3.68 -7.83 -2.06
C GLN A 102 2.74 -8.08 -3.24
N LYS A 103 1.91 -7.08 -3.57
CA LYS A 103 0.80 -7.15 -4.50
C LYS A 103 1.28 -6.99 -5.95
N ASN A 104 1.12 -8.04 -6.75
CA ASN A 104 1.18 -7.92 -8.21
C ASN A 104 -0.18 -7.43 -8.72
N LEU A 105 -0.37 -6.11 -8.77
CA LEU A 105 -1.61 -5.57 -9.30
C LEU A 105 -1.60 -5.46 -10.81
N TYR A 106 -2.55 -6.16 -11.40
CA TYR A 106 -3.20 -5.75 -12.64
C TYR A 106 -4.67 -5.47 -12.31
N GLY A 107 -5.08 -4.20 -12.28
CA GLY A 107 -6.49 -3.83 -12.46
C GLY A 107 -7.38 -3.66 -11.22
N ASP A 108 -6.86 -3.74 -9.99
CA ASP A 108 -7.67 -3.39 -8.83
C ASP A 108 -7.90 -1.86 -8.79
N ARG A 109 -9.17 -1.48 -8.85
CA ARG A 109 -9.61 -0.10 -8.79
C ARG A 109 -10.50 0.05 -7.58
N SER A 110 -10.17 1.02 -6.74
CA SER A 110 -11.03 1.44 -5.64
C SER A 110 -12.47 1.55 -6.07
N ILE A 111 -13.36 0.95 -5.30
CA ILE A 111 -14.78 1.07 -5.56
C ILE A 111 -15.28 2.51 -5.34
N MET A 112 -14.56 3.31 -4.54
CA MET A 112 -14.88 4.74 -4.37
C MET A 112 -14.67 5.54 -5.66
N LEU A 113 -13.66 5.18 -6.46
CA LEU A 113 -13.34 5.86 -7.72
C LEU A 113 -13.99 5.18 -8.94
N SER A 114 -14.72 4.08 -8.72
CA SER A 114 -15.37 3.33 -9.77
C SER A 114 -16.80 3.80 -9.98
N ARG A 115 -17.30 3.68 -11.22
CA ARG A 115 -18.72 3.90 -11.51
C ARG A 115 -19.57 2.93 -10.67
N PRO A 116 -20.60 3.39 -9.94
CA PRO A 116 -21.46 2.53 -9.14
C PRO A 116 -22.08 1.41 -9.97
N ARG A 117 -22.07 0.19 -9.42
CA ARG A 117 -22.67 -1.01 -10.01
C ARG A 117 -23.21 -1.88 -8.86
N LEU A 118 -24.18 -2.74 -9.17
CA LEU A 118 -24.76 -3.69 -8.22
C LEU A 118 -23.99 -5.02 -8.15
N ASN A 119 -23.03 -5.23 -9.04
CA ASN A 119 -22.34 -6.51 -9.22
C ASN A 119 -20.82 -6.39 -9.08
N ARG A 120 -20.34 -5.54 -8.18
CA ARG A 120 -18.90 -5.43 -7.89
C ARG A 120 -18.44 -6.58 -7.00
N GLU A 121 -17.43 -7.32 -7.45
CA GLU A 121 -16.78 -8.37 -6.68
C GLU A 121 -15.69 -7.81 -5.75
N LYS A 122 -15.37 -8.58 -4.71
CA LYS A 122 -14.27 -8.28 -3.79
C LYS A 122 -12.97 -8.79 -4.42
N ASP A 123 -12.15 -7.88 -4.93
CA ASP A 123 -10.83 -8.20 -5.43
C ASP A 123 -9.78 -7.71 -4.42
N ILE A 124 -9.45 -8.56 -3.45
CA ILE A 124 -8.42 -8.26 -2.44
C ILE A 124 -7.49 -9.46 -2.37
N ASN A 125 -6.23 -9.24 -2.74
CA ASN A 125 -5.18 -10.26 -2.84
C ASN A 125 -4.02 -10.04 -1.85
N PHE A 126 -4.28 -9.34 -0.74
CA PHE A 126 -3.33 -9.14 0.35
C PHE A 126 -4.06 -9.14 1.71
N ASP A 127 -3.30 -9.22 2.80
CA ASP A 127 -3.86 -9.22 4.15
C ASP A 127 -4.31 -7.82 4.61
N LEU A 128 -5.63 -7.61 4.65
CA LEU A 128 -6.22 -6.37 5.19
C LEU A 128 -5.91 -6.16 6.67
N LYS A 129 -5.71 -7.24 7.44
CA LYS A 129 -5.42 -7.11 8.86
C LYS A 129 -4.07 -6.42 9.06
N SER A 130 -3.05 -6.83 8.30
CA SER A 130 -1.74 -6.17 8.29
C SER A 130 -1.83 -4.69 7.91
N LEU A 131 -2.65 -4.33 6.91
CA LEU A 131 -2.88 -2.92 6.56
C LEU A 131 -3.53 -2.13 7.70
N PHE A 132 -4.57 -2.66 8.34
CA PHE A 132 -5.25 -1.98 9.45
C PHE A 132 -4.35 -1.86 10.68
N SER A 133 -3.61 -2.91 11.04
CA SER A 133 -2.66 -2.87 12.14
C SER A 133 -1.50 -1.90 11.87
N ALA A 134 -0.99 -1.85 10.64
CA ALA A 134 0.02 -0.87 10.25
C ALA A 134 -0.51 0.57 10.39
N TRP A 135 -1.76 0.82 9.99
CA TRP A 135 -2.38 2.13 10.14
C TRP A 135 -2.54 2.54 11.61
N GLU A 136 -3.05 1.65 12.48
CA GLU A 136 -3.16 1.90 13.92
C GLU A 136 -1.80 2.26 14.54
N LEU A 137 -0.75 1.48 14.23
CA LEU A 137 0.61 1.75 14.69
C LEU A 137 1.16 3.10 14.22
N LEU A 138 0.80 3.55 13.01
CA LEU A 138 1.21 4.85 12.49
C LEU A 138 0.41 5.99 13.11
N VAL A 139 -0.88 5.79 13.40
CA VAL A 139 -1.65 6.76 14.20
C VAL A 139 -1.03 6.90 15.59
N ASP A 140 -0.65 5.79 16.24
CA ASP A 140 0.03 5.84 17.53
C ASP A 140 1.38 6.56 17.45
N ALA A 141 2.15 6.31 16.38
CA ALA A 141 3.43 6.99 16.14
C ALA A 141 3.28 8.51 15.93
N SER A 142 2.11 9.00 15.52
CA SER A 142 1.87 10.44 15.29
C SER A 142 1.93 11.29 16.57
N ASN A 143 1.88 10.66 17.74
CA ASN A 143 2.11 11.34 19.01
C ASN A 143 3.57 11.80 19.19
N GLU A 144 4.50 11.18 18.48
CA GLU A 144 5.95 11.42 18.58
C GLU A 144 6.58 11.86 17.25
N LEU A 145 5.97 11.51 16.12
CA LEU A 145 6.39 11.90 14.78
C LEU A 145 5.44 12.91 14.14
N ASP A 146 5.97 14.10 13.87
CA ASP A 146 5.26 15.15 13.13
C ASP A 146 6.19 15.81 12.09
N THR A 147 6.63 15.03 11.11
CA THR A 147 7.37 15.54 9.94
C THR A 147 6.45 15.57 8.72
N ASP A 148 6.72 16.46 7.75
CA ASP A 148 5.93 16.54 6.52
C ASP A 148 5.85 15.21 5.77
N PHE A 149 6.97 14.47 5.71
CA PHE A 149 7.02 13.15 5.08
C PHE A 149 6.19 12.11 5.83
N PHE A 150 6.18 12.17 7.16
CA PHE A 150 5.36 11.28 7.99
C PHE A 150 3.87 11.58 7.81
N ARG A 151 3.48 12.86 7.86
CA ARG A 151 2.09 13.28 7.64
C ARG A 151 1.60 12.86 6.26
N TYR A 152 2.43 13.02 5.23
CA TYR A 152 2.13 12.56 3.88
C TYR A 152 1.85 11.05 3.84
N GLY A 153 2.77 10.24 4.39
CA GLY A 153 2.60 8.79 4.46
C GLY A 153 1.36 8.36 5.24
N LEU A 154 1.11 9.01 6.39
CA LEU A 154 -0.07 8.73 7.23
C LEU A 154 -1.38 9.02 6.49
N VAL A 155 -1.45 10.12 5.72
CA VAL A 155 -2.62 10.45 4.90
C VAL A 155 -2.84 9.40 3.81
N ASP A 156 -1.79 8.98 3.11
CA ASP A 156 -1.91 7.98 2.04
C ASP A 156 -2.36 6.62 2.56
N ILE A 157 -1.81 6.18 3.70
CA ILE A 157 -2.20 4.92 4.34
C ILE A 157 -3.62 5.01 4.89
N THR A 158 -4.01 6.13 5.49
CA THR A 158 -5.39 6.34 5.96
C THR A 158 -6.40 6.29 4.80
N LYS A 159 -6.08 6.93 3.66
CA LYS A 159 -6.90 6.89 2.45
C LYS A 159 -7.10 5.45 1.93
N GLU A 160 -6.04 4.65 1.92
CA GLU A 160 -6.12 3.23 1.54
C GLU A 160 -7.00 2.43 2.52
N VAL A 161 -6.87 2.66 3.82
CA VAL A 161 -7.73 2.02 4.85
C VAL A 161 -9.20 2.37 4.63
N LEU A 162 -9.51 3.66 4.42
CA LEU A 162 -10.87 4.13 4.19
C LEU A 162 -11.50 3.47 2.95
N GLN A 163 -10.72 3.30 1.88
CA GLN A 163 -11.15 2.58 0.69
C GLN A 163 -11.61 1.14 0.99
N TYR A 164 -10.87 0.36 1.79
CA TYR A 164 -11.28 -1.01 2.12
C TYR A 164 -12.38 -1.07 3.17
N LYS A 165 -12.45 -0.10 4.09
CA LYS A 165 -13.62 0.05 4.97
C LYS A 165 -14.88 0.29 4.14
N PHE A 166 -14.82 1.20 3.16
CA PHE A 166 -15.95 1.45 2.25
C PHE A 166 -16.29 0.22 1.39
N LEU A 167 -15.31 -0.56 0.93
CA LEU A 167 -15.57 -1.85 0.28
C LEU A 167 -16.36 -2.80 1.18
N SER A 168 -16.03 -2.86 2.46
CA SER A 168 -16.76 -3.69 3.43
C SER A 168 -18.19 -3.20 3.62
N THR A 169 -18.40 -1.89 3.74
CA THR A 169 -19.71 -1.24 3.82
C THR A 169 -20.54 -1.51 2.56
N TYR A 170 -19.95 -1.37 1.37
CA TYR A 170 -20.61 -1.66 0.09
C TYR A 170 -21.07 -3.13 0.02
N MET A 171 -20.25 -4.09 0.48
CA MET A 171 -20.63 -5.51 0.48
C MET A 171 -21.80 -5.80 1.42
N GLN A 172 -21.85 -5.15 2.59
CA GLN A 172 -22.98 -5.23 3.50
C GLN A 172 -24.26 -4.63 2.89
N PHE A 173 -24.14 -3.45 2.27
CA PHE A 173 -25.22 -2.80 1.53
C PHE A 173 -25.79 -3.73 0.45
N MET A 174 -24.92 -4.33 -0.37
CA MET A 174 -25.35 -5.23 -1.44
C MET A 174 -25.99 -6.52 -0.91
N SER A 175 -25.50 -7.04 0.22
CA SER A 175 -26.13 -8.18 0.89
C SER A 175 -27.55 -7.87 1.37
N ALA A 176 -27.77 -6.69 1.98
CA ALA A 176 -29.09 -6.24 2.39
C ALA A 176 -30.01 -5.98 1.18
N PHE A 177 -29.49 -5.31 0.15
CA PHE A 177 -30.22 -5.04 -1.09
C PHE A 177 -30.69 -6.34 -1.76
N ASN A 178 -29.82 -7.33 -1.90
CA ASN A 178 -30.16 -8.62 -2.51
C ASN A 178 -31.21 -9.41 -1.70
N ARG A 179 -31.35 -9.14 -0.40
CA ARG A 179 -32.38 -9.73 0.47
C ARG A 179 -33.66 -8.89 0.55
N SER A 180 -33.74 -7.77 -0.18
CA SER A 180 -34.83 -6.79 -0.05
C SER A 180 -35.02 -6.27 1.38
N ASP A 181 -33.93 -6.18 2.15
CA ASP A 181 -33.92 -5.74 3.55
C ASP A 181 -33.74 -4.21 3.63
N LEU A 182 -34.85 -3.48 3.62
CA LEU A 182 -34.86 -2.00 3.69
C LEU A 182 -34.21 -1.45 4.97
N TYR A 183 -34.37 -2.14 6.11
CA TYR A 183 -33.76 -1.72 7.37
C TYR A 183 -32.25 -1.94 7.36
N GLY A 184 -31.78 -3.08 6.85
CA GLY A 184 -30.37 -3.37 6.67
C GLY A 184 -29.68 -2.37 5.74
N VAL A 185 -30.36 -1.93 4.67
CA VAL A 185 -29.86 -0.85 3.81
C VAL A 185 -29.75 0.48 4.56
N GLY A 186 -30.78 0.86 5.33
CA GLY A 186 -30.78 2.09 6.12
C GLY A 186 -29.69 2.12 7.20
N PHE A 187 -29.45 0.99 7.88
CA PHE A 187 -28.43 0.89 8.91
C PHE A 187 -27.00 1.08 8.36
N VAL A 188 -26.71 0.51 7.19
CA VAL A 188 -25.39 0.63 6.54
C VAL A 188 -25.11 2.08 6.09
N ILE A 189 -26.15 2.87 5.78
CA ILE A 189 -26.02 4.28 5.40
C ILE A 189 -25.80 5.18 6.62
N VAL A 190 -26.36 4.81 7.78
CA VAL A 190 -26.37 5.62 9.02
C VAL A 190 -25.26 5.22 10.00
N ALA A 191 -24.53 4.14 9.75
CA ALA A 191 -23.44 3.66 10.60
C ALA A 191 -22.15 4.52 10.49
N TYR A 192 -22.26 5.80 10.81
CA TYR A 192 -21.32 6.51 11.68
C TYR A 192 -22.18 7.18 12.76
N PRO A 193 -22.69 6.43 13.76
CA PRO A 193 -23.10 7.07 14.98
C PRO A 193 -21.82 7.56 15.64
N GLU A 194 -21.84 8.79 16.12
CA GLU A 194 -20.85 9.34 17.01
C GLU A 194 -20.48 8.31 18.09
N GLU A 195 -19.25 7.81 18.07
CA GLU A 195 -18.63 7.24 19.26
C GLU A 195 -17.48 8.19 19.61
N GLY A 196 -17.68 8.93 20.71
CA GLY A 196 -16.70 9.83 21.31
C GLY A 196 -15.74 9.12 22.25
#